data_AF-A0A4Q5SE95-F1
#
_entry.id   AF-A0A4Q5SE95-F1
#
_cell.length_a   1.000
_cell.length_b   1.000
_cell.length_c   1.000
_cell.angle_alpha   90.00
_cell.angle_beta   90.00
_cell.angle_gamma   90.00
#
_symmetry.space_group_name_H-M   'P 1'
#
loop_
_entity.id
_entity.type
_entity.pdbx_description
1 polymer ?
#
loop_
_entity_poly.entity_id
_entity_poly.type
_entity_poly.pdbx_seq_one_letter_code
_entity_poly.pdbx_strand_id
1 'polypeptide(L)'
;MNTFKPELRTVNVTRYVTPLREGGSLPAIAEADDDFLYVLKFRGAGQGLKALIAELLGGEITRKLGFRIPELVFAQLDTAFGRTEPDEEIQDLLKASVGLNLAIHYLSGAITFDPVVTMVDNKTASQIVWMDALLTNVDRTARNTNMLVWHKQLWLIDHGAALYFHHSW
;
A
#
# COMPACT_ATOMS: atom_id res chain seq x y z
N MET A 1 6.52 -9.62 -27.86
CA MET A 1 6.52 -8.95 -26.54
C MET A 1 5.85 -9.89 -25.56
N ASN A 2 6.51 -10.30 -24.48
CA ASN A 2 5.83 -11.06 -23.42
C ASN A 2 4.84 -10.13 -22.71
N THR A 3 3.56 -10.47 -22.75
CA THR A 3 2.51 -9.81 -21.98
C THR A 3 2.78 -10.03 -20.50
N PHE A 4 2.92 -8.95 -19.74
CA PHE A 4 2.98 -9.02 -18.28
C PHE A 4 1.56 -9.22 -17.76
N LYS A 5 1.37 -10.28 -16.96
CA LYS A 5 0.14 -10.50 -16.21
C LYS A 5 0.51 -10.45 -14.73
N PRO A 6 -0.01 -9.49 -13.95
CA PRO A 6 0.14 -9.51 -12.50
C PRO A 6 -0.41 -10.82 -11.94
N GLU A 7 0.36 -11.48 -11.08
CA GLU A 7 -0.13 -12.61 -10.27
C GLU A 7 -0.53 -12.07 -8.91
N LEU A 8 -1.78 -11.61 -8.82
CA LEU A 8 -2.35 -11.08 -7.58
C LEU A 8 -3.07 -12.20 -6.85
N ARG A 9 -2.59 -12.54 -5.65
CA ARG A 9 -3.26 -13.50 -4.77
C ARG A 9 -4.46 -12.86 -4.08
N THR A 10 -5.37 -13.70 -3.65
CA THR A 10 -6.43 -13.34 -2.70
C THR A 10 -6.18 -14.09 -1.41
N VAL A 11 -6.23 -13.37 -0.29
CA VAL A 11 -6.08 -13.92 1.07
C VAL A 11 -7.32 -13.59 1.89
N ASN A 12 -7.65 -14.45 2.85
CA ASN A 12 -8.72 -14.18 3.81
C ASN A 12 -8.12 -13.58 5.06
N VAL A 13 -8.60 -12.41 5.47
CA VAL A 13 -8.09 -11.75 6.66
C VAL A 13 -8.64 -12.46 7.90
N THR A 14 -7.74 -12.93 8.77
CA THR A 14 -8.08 -13.76 9.93
C THR A 14 -8.07 -12.96 11.24
N ARG A 15 -7.18 -11.97 11.38
CA ARG A 15 -7.02 -11.23 12.63
C ARG A 15 -6.66 -9.76 12.41
N TYR A 16 -7.36 -8.89 13.15
CA TYR A 16 -7.00 -7.47 13.28
C TYR A 16 -5.90 -7.33 14.33
N VAL A 17 -4.73 -6.82 13.94
CA VAL A 17 -3.55 -6.78 14.84
C VAL A 17 -3.40 -5.42 15.47
N THR A 18 -3.24 -4.36 14.67
CA THR A 18 -3.15 -2.99 15.19
C THR A 18 -3.57 -1.96 14.14
N PRO A 19 -4.31 -0.90 14.52
CA PRO A 19 -4.47 0.26 13.66
C PRO A 19 -3.14 0.97 13.42
N LEU A 20 -2.97 1.52 12.23
CA LEU A 20 -1.92 2.49 11.89
C LEU A 20 -2.59 3.86 11.80
N ARG A 21 -2.35 4.71 12.80
CA ARG A 21 -3.00 6.02 12.93
C ARG A 21 -2.26 7.09 12.10
N GLU A 22 -2.10 6.80 10.81
CA GLU A 22 -1.44 7.70 9.86
C GLU A 22 -2.44 8.21 8.83
N GLY A 23 -2.62 9.52 8.79
CA GLY A 23 -3.47 10.19 7.80
C GLY A 23 -4.96 9.81 7.87
N GLY A 24 -5.70 10.18 6.81
CA GLY A 24 -7.16 9.98 6.73
C GLY A 24 -7.60 8.62 6.18
N SER A 25 -6.67 7.70 5.89
CA SER A 25 -6.99 6.35 5.36
C SER A 25 -7.08 5.27 6.44
N LEU A 26 -6.56 5.54 7.65
CA LEU A 26 -6.58 4.66 8.82
C LEU A 26 -6.28 3.18 8.48
N PRO A 27 -5.15 2.87 7.82
CA PRO A 27 -4.80 1.48 7.51
C PRO A 27 -4.56 0.68 8.79
N ALA A 28 -4.47 -0.64 8.67
CA ALA A 28 -4.19 -1.51 9.82
C ALA A 28 -3.25 -2.65 9.46
N ILE A 29 -2.48 -3.12 10.44
CA ILE A 29 -1.81 -4.41 10.34
C ILE A 29 -2.85 -5.49 10.61
N ALA A 30 -2.93 -6.46 9.71
CA ALA A 30 -3.80 -7.61 9.82
C ALA A 30 -3.04 -8.89 9.42
N GLU A 31 -3.44 -10.00 10.02
CA GLU A 31 -2.99 -11.35 9.65
C GLU A 31 -3.99 -11.98 8.69
N ALA A 32 -3.49 -12.82 7.78
CA ALA A 32 -4.33 -13.57 6.85
C ALA A 32 -4.22 -15.08 7.07
N ASP A 33 -4.92 -15.85 6.24
CA ASP A 33 -4.98 -17.31 6.25
C ASP A 33 -3.70 -18.02 5.77
N ASP A 34 -2.71 -17.25 5.32
CA ASP A 34 -1.38 -17.71 4.97
C ASP A 34 -0.31 -17.38 6.03
N ASP A 35 -0.75 -17.03 7.25
CA ASP A 35 0.08 -16.68 8.41
C ASP A 35 1.00 -15.46 8.22
N PHE A 36 0.83 -14.70 7.14
CA PHE A 36 1.56 -13.45 6.91
C PHE A 36 0.83 -12.22 7.47
N LEU A 37 1.62 -11.17 7.73
CA LEU A 37 1.12 -9.85 8.11
C LEU A 37 1.04 -8.94 6.88
N TYR A 38 -0.03 -8.16 6.83
CA TYR A 38 -0.29 -7.21 5.76
C TYR A 38 -0.68 -5.85 6.34
N VAL A 39 -0.29 -4.78 5.64
CA VAL A 39 -0.90 -3.46 5.77
C VAL A 39 -2.17 -3.46 4.93
N LEU A 40 -3.30 -3.55 5.60
CA LEU A 40 -4.63 -3.56 4.99
C LEU A 40 -5.08 -2.13 4.70
N LYS A 41 -5.46 -1.88 3.44
CA LYS A 41 -6.06 -0.62 2.98
C LYS A 41 -7.56 -0.84 2.76
N PHE A 42 -8.36 -0.17 3.56
CA PHE A 42 -9.81 -0.34 3.62
C PHE A 42 -10.52 0.37 2.46
N ARG A 43 -11.41 -0.35 1.78
CA ARG A 43 -12.26 0.22 0.71
C ARG A 43 -13.26 1.26 1.23
N GLY A 44 -13.65 1.14 2.50
CA GLY A 44 -14.55 2.07 3.19
C GLY A 44 -13.86 3.34 3.69
N ALA A 45 -12.54 3.47 3.53
CA ALA A 45 -11.81 4.66 3.92
C ALA A 45 -12.27 5.90 3.13
N GLY A 46 -12.11 7.09 3.70
CA GLY A 46 -12.56 8.35 3.06
C GLY A 46 -11.90 8.63 1.70
N GLN A 47 -10.71 8.08 1.45
CA GLN A 47 -10.02 8.14 0.15
C GLN A 47 -10.70 7.27 -0.93
N GLY A 48 -11.46 6.25 -0.50
CA GLY A 48 -12.33 5.42 -1.31
C GLY A 48 -11.62 4.46 -2.27
N LEU A 49 -12.43 3.79 -3.09
CA LEU A 49 -11.99 2.77 -4.05
C LEU A 49 -10.97 3.26 -5.06
N LYS A 50 -11.03 4.54 -5.45
CA LYS A 50 -10.09 5.12 -6.42
C LYS A 50 -8.65 5.07 -5.92
N ALA A 51 -8.43 5.28 -4.62
CA ALA A 51 -7.10 5.17 -4.01
C ALA A 51 -6.59 3.71 -4.01
N LEU A 52 -7.47 2.73 -3.79
CA LEU A 52 -7.09 1.32 -3.91
C LEU A 52 -6.75 0.94 -5.35
N ILE A 53 -7.48 1.48 -6.33
CA ILE A 53 -7.17 1.28 -7.76
C ILE A 53 -5.83 1.94 -8.12
N ALA A 54 -5.56 3.15 -7.61
CA ALA A 54 -4.28 3.83 -7.79
C ALA A 54 -3.12 3.02 -7.21
N GLU A 55 -3.27 2.51 -5.98
CA GLU A 55 -2.29 1.65 -5.33
C GLU A 55 -2.01 0.40 -6.17
N LEU A 56 -3.07 -0.26 -6.63
CA LEU A 56 -2.95 -1.47 -7.44
C LEU A 56 -2.22 -1.20 -8.76
N LEU A 57 -2.70 -0.25 -9.55
CA LEU A 57 -2.13 0.04 -10.86
C LEU A 57 -0.72 0.63 -10.74
N GLY A 58 -0.54 1.59 -9.84
CA GLY A 58 0.76 2.23 -9.58
C GLY A 58 1.79 1.22 -9.08
N GLY A 59 1.41 0.34 -8.16
CA GLY A 59 2.27 -0.73 -7.69
C GLY A 59 2.65 -1.74 -8.78
N GLU A 60 1.69 -2.23 -9.58
CA GLU A 60 2.01 -3.17 -10.67
C GLU A 60 2.87 -2.55 -11.78
N ILE A 61 2.64 -1.27 -12.12
CA ILE A 61 3.50 -0.54 -13.06
C ILE A 61 4.91 -0.41 -12.49
N THR A 62 5.03 -0.03 -11.22
CA THR A 62 6.30 0.09 -10.51
C THR A 62 7.07 -1.23 -10.49
N ARG A 63 6.39 -2.34 -10.18
CA ARG A 63 6.96 -3.69 -10.24
C ARG A 63 7.41 -4.05 -11.64
N LYS A 64 6.61 -3.73 -12.66
CA LYS A 64 6.93 -3.99 -14.07
C LYS A 64 8.16 -3.21 -14.54
N LEU A 65 8.40 -2.02 -14.01
CA LEU A 65 9.60 -1.22 -14.27
C LEU A 65 10.86 -1.76 -13.56
N GLY A 66 10.72 -2.80 -12.74
CA GLY A 66 11.85 -3.49 -12.06
C GLY A 66 12.17 -2.94 -10.67
N PHE A 67 11.32 -2.06 -10.13
CA PHE A 67 11.46 -1.61 -8.75
C PHE A 67 10.91 -2.64 -7.77
N ARG A 68 11.45 -2.63 -6.55
CA ARG A 68 10.95 -3.46 -5.46
C ARG A 68 9.75 -2.75 -4.83
N ILE A 69 8.64 -3.45 -4.81
CA ILE A 69 7.47 -3.10 -4.00
C ILE A 69 7.10 -4.34 -3.19
N PRO A 70 6.53 -4.20 -1.99
CA PRO A 70 5.97 -5.35 -1.30
C PRO A 70 4.88 -6.02 -2.17
N GLU A 71 4.58 -7.27 -1.88
CA GLU A 71 3.51 -7.98 -2.57
C GLU A 71 2.18 -7.26 -2.36
N LEU A 72 1.41 -7.13 -3.44
CA LEU A 72 0.03 -6.67 -3.41
C LEU A 72 -0.88 -7.89 -3.42
N VAL A 73 -1.84 -7.92 -2.50
CA VAL A 73 -2.84 -8.98 -2.43
C VAL A 73 -4.24 -8.38 -2.34
N PHE A 74 -5.20 -9.09 -2.88
CA PHE A 74 -6.60 -8.86 -2.53
C PHE A 74 -6.86 -9.46 -1.16
N ALA A 75 -7.54 -8.71 -0.30
CA ALA A 75 -7.78 -9.10 1.08
C ALA A 75 -9.29 -9.16 1.32
N GLN A 76 -9.80 -10.37 1.57
CA GLN A 76 -11.21 -10.59 1.86
C GLN A 76 -11.47 -10.41 3.35
N LEU A 77 -12.35 -9.45 3.68
CA LEU A 77 -12.70 -9.08 5.05
C LEU A 77 -14.06 -9.62 5.44
N ASP A 78 -14.13 -10.39 6.52
CA ASP A 78 -15.39 -10.93 7.05
C ASP A 78 -16.15 -9.90 7.90
N THR A 79 -17.47 -10.08 8.02
CA THR A 79 -18.35 -9.30 8.93
C THR A 79 -17.95 -9.35 10.41
N ALA A 80 -17.17 -10.35 10.81
CA ALA A 80 -16.66 -10.51 12.17
C ALA A 80 -15.38 -9.70 12.45
N PHE A 81 -14.76 -9.15 11.42
CA PHE A 81 -13.48 -8.48 11.55
C PHE A 81 -13.58 -7.19 12.38
N GLY A 82 -12.67 -7.05 13.35
CA GLY A 82 -12.55 -5.87 14.23
C GLY A 82 -13.79 -5.54 15.06
N ARG A 83 -14.65 -6.53 15.35
CA ARG A 83 -15.80 -6.37 16.28
C ARG A 83 -15.41 -5.90 17.69
N THR A 84 -14.15 -6.11 18.07
CA THR A 84 -13.61 -5.72 19.38
C THR A 84 -12.92 -4.36 19.36
N GLU A 85 -12.90 -3.66 18.23
CA GLU A 85 -12.32 -2.33 18.12
C GLU A 85 -13.12 -1.34 18.99
N PRO A 86 -12.51 -0.67 19.99
CA PRO A 86 -13.22 0.27 20.84
C PRO A 86 -13.55 1.61 20.15
N ASP A 87 -12.85 1.97 19.07
CA ASP A 87 -13.04 3.24 18.37
C ASP A 87 -14.22 3.18 17.37
N GLU A 88 -15.22 4.04 17.57
CA GLU A 88 -16.44 4.06 16.75
C GLU A 88 -16.18 4.42 15.28
N GLU A 89 -15.25 5.34 15.01
CA GLU A 89 -14.89 5.73 13.63
C GLU A 89 -14.24 4.55 12.89
N ILE A 90 -13.35 3.82 13.58
CA ILE A 90 -12.73 2.63 13.02
C ILE A 90 -13.76 1.50 12.86
N GLN A 91 -14.69 1.31 13.80
CA GLN A 91 -15.75 0.31 13.64
C GLN A 91 -16.59 0.55 12.38
N ASP A 92 -16.98 1.80 12.12
CA ASP A 92 -17.78 2.14 10.95
C ASP A 92 -16.99 1.97 9.65
N LEU A 93 -15.71 2.34 9.66
CA LEU A 93 -14.77 2.04 8.58
C LEU A 93 -14.70 0.53 8.28
N LEU A 94 -14.57 -0.30 9.30
CA LEU A 94 -14.47 -1.75 9.15
C LEU A 94 -15.78 -2.37 8.63
N LYS A 95 -16.94 -1.91 9.14
CA LYS A 95 -18.26 -2.33 8.64
C LYS A 95 -18.44 -1.97 7.16
N ALA A 96 -18.04 -0.76 6.76
CA ALA A 96 -18.07 -0.32 5.35
C ALA A 96 -17.10 -1.14 4.46
N SER A 97 -16.11 -1.79 5.07
CA SER A 97 -15.04 -2.50 4.38
C SER A 97 -15.24 -4.02 4.29
N VAL A 98 -16.35 -4.58 4.77
CA VAL A 98 -16.67 -6.02 4.64
C VAL A 98 -16.68 -6.44 3.16
N GLY A 99 -15.85 -7.39 2.75
CA GLY A 99 -15.68 -7.73 1.33
C GLY A 99 -14.24 -7.64 0.85
N LEU A 100 -14.09 -7.43 -0.45
CA LEU A 100 -12.79 -7.30 -1.10
C LEU A 100 -12.14 -5.94 -0.82
N ASN A 101 -10.93 -5.98 -0.27
CA ASN A 101 -10.03 -4.85 -0.03
C ASN A 101 -8.68 -5.09 -0.72
N LEU A 102 -7.75 -4.17 -0.53
CA LEU A 102 -6.36 -4.32 -0.97
C LEU A 102 -5.44 -4.35 0.24
N ALA A 103 -4.43 -5.21 0.21
CA ALA A 103 -3.40 -5.22 1.24
C ALA A 103 -2.00 -5.33 0.63
N ILE A 104 -1.03 -4.86 1.41
CA ILE A 104 0.37 -4.80 1.04
C ILE A 104 1.15 -5.64 2.05
N HIS A 105 2.02 -6.54 1.61
CA HIS A 105 2.80 -7.37 2.52
C HIS A 105 3.59 -6.49 3.50
N TYR A 106 3.48 -6.79 4.80
CA TYR A 106 4.15 -6.02 5.83
C TYR A 106 5.61 -6.45 5.94
N LEU A 107 6.53 -5.57 5.52
CA LEU A 107 7.97 -5.83 5.58
C LEU A 107 8.49 -5.68 7.02
N SER A 108 8.39 -6.75 7.81
CA SER A 108 8.85 -6.77 9.20
C SER A 108 10.33 -6.37 9.31
N GLY A 109 10.62 -5.40 10.17
CA GLY A 109 11.96 -4.85 10.38
C GLY A 109 12.44 -3.88 9.29
N ALA A 110 11.59 -3.49 8.34
CA ALA A 110 11.88 -2.40 7.44
C ALA A 110 11.96 -1.07 8.20
N ILE A 111 12.81 -0.16 7.73
CA ILE A 111 12.94 1.19 8.27
C ILE A 111 12.58 2.20 7.18
N THR A 112 12.09 3.38 7.58
CA THR A 112 11.84 4.48 6.65
C THR A 112 13.12 4.90 5.96
N PHE A 113 13.03 5.15 4.64
CA PHE A 113 14.14 5.72 3.89
C PHE A 113 14.49 7.11 4.41
N ASP A 114 15.77 7.29 4.73
CA ASP A 114 16.34 8.58 5.11
C ASP A 114 17.43 8.99 4.10
N PRO A 115 17.24 10.11 3.37
CA PRO A 115 18.20 10.57 2.36
C PRO A 115 19.55 11.02 2.93
N VAL A 116 19.65 11.27 4.24
CA VAL A 116 20.90 11.67 4.90
C VAL A 116 21.85 10.48 5.06
N VAL A 117 21.31 9.28 5.25
CA VAL A 117 22.10 8.08 5.55
C VAL A 117 21.98 6.98 4.48
N THR A 118 20.99 7.07 3.58
CA THR A 118 20.76 6.08 2.53
C THR A 118 21.26 6.59 1.19
N MET A 119 22.26 5.91 0.64
CA MET A 119 22.78 6.21 -0.69
C MET A 119 21.97 5.46 -1.75
N VAL A 120 21.48 6.20 -2.75
CA VAL A 120 20.83 5.68 -3.96
C VAL A 120 21.62 6.18 -5.16
N ASP A 121 21.90 5.31 -6.12
CA ASP A 121 22.63 5.74 -7.31
C ASP A 121 21.80 6.67 -8.18
N ASN A 122 22.49 7.53 -8.94
CA ASN A 122 21.85 8.56 -9.75
C ASN A 122 20.85 7.98 -10.75
N LYS A 123 21.08 6.78 -11.28
CA LYS A 123 20.21 6.17 -12.27
C LYS A 123 18.91 5.73 -11.60
N THR A 124 18.97 4.98 -10.49
CA THR A 124 17.78 4.57 -9.75
C THR A 124 16.97 5.76 -9.26
N ALA A 125 17.63 6.77 -8.67
CA ALA A 125 16.95 8.00 -8.25
C ALA A 125 16.24 8.70 -9.42
N SER A 126 16.90 8.83 -10.58
CA SER A 126 16.30 9.44 -11.77
C SER A 126 15.11 8.64 -12.31
N GLN A 127 15.20 7.31 -12.28
CA GLN A 127 14.12 6.44 -12.74
C GLN A 127 12.89 6.51 -11.81
N ILE A 128 13.09 6.67 -10.50
CA ILE A 128 11.99 6.87 -9.54
C ILE A 128 11.26 8.18 -9.84
N VAL A 129 12.00 9.28 -10.02
CA VAL A 129 11.40 10.58 -10.39
C VAL A 129 10.63 10.48 -11.70
N TRP A 130 11.19 9.81 -12.70
CA TRP A 130 10.50 9.60 -13.98
C TRP A 130 9.24 8.74 -13.85
N MET A 131 9.28 7.71 -13.02
CA MET A 131 8.13 6.85 -12.72
C MET A 131 7.02 7.62 -12.01
N ASP A 132 7.35 8.44 -11.00
CA ASP A 132 6.35 9.27 -10.32
C ASP A 132 5.73 10.28 -11.30
N ALA A 133 6.51 10.84 -12.22
CA ALA A 133 5.99 11.70 -13.28
C ALA A 133 5.03 10.95 -14.22
N LEU A 134 5.39 9.73 -14.65
CA LEU A 134 4.53 8.87 -15.47
C LEU A 134 3.22 8.54 -14.76
N LEU A 135 3.30 8.20 -13.47
CA LEU A 135 2.14 7.86 -12.65
C LEU A 135 1.37 9.09 -12.17
N THR A 136 1.83 10.31 -12.44
CA THR A 136 1.30 11.55 -11.84
C THR A 136 1.18 11.43 -10.31
N ASN A 137 2.19 10.82 -9.68
CA ASN A 137 2.25 10.63 -8.24
C ASN A 137 2.75 11.89 -7.56
N VAL A 138 1.86 12.57 -6.83
CA VAL A 138 2.14 13.83 -6.16
C VAL A 138 2.58 13.66 -4.70
N ASP A 139 2.45 12.45 -4.15
CA ASP A 139 2.65 12.20 -2.72
C ASP A 139 4.10 11.85 -2.37
N ARG A 140 4.88 11.35 -3.34
CA ARG A 140 6.31 11.12 -3.15
C ARG A 140 7.08 12.45 -3.21
N THR A 141 7.49 12.93 -2.05
CA THR A 141 8.21 14.20 -1.87
C THR A 141 9.48 14.01 -1.03
N ALA A 142 10.32 15.04 -0.96
CA ALA A 142 11.51 15.02 -0.11
C ALA A 142 11.19 14.89 1.40
N ARG A 143 9.94 15.20 1.81
CA ARG A 143 9.47 15.10 3.21
C ARG A 143 8.65 13.84 3.47
N ASN A 144 7.98 13.34 2.44
CA ASN A 144 7.26 12.07 2.46
C ASN A 144 7.77 11.18 1.33
N THR A 145 8.81 10.41 1.62
CA THR A 145 9.50 9.66 0.56
C THR A 145 8.72 8.43 0.13
N ASN A 146 7.77 7.93 0.92
CA ASN A 146 7.05 6.66 0.68
C ASN A 146 8.00 5.52 0.27
N MET A 147 9.18 5.48 0.89
CA MET A 147 10.23 4.49 0.61
C MET A 147 10.67 3.84 1.91
N LEU A 148 10.99 2.56 1.82
CA LEU A 148 11.53 1.77 2.91
C LEU A 148 12.91 1.23 2.53
N VAL A 149 13.74 1.01 3.54
CA VAL A 149 14.93 0.16 3.44
C VAL A 149 14.64 -1.14 4.16
N TRP A 150 14.69 -2.25 3.42
CA TRP A 150 14.49 -3.59 3.97
C TRP A 150 15.57 -4.52 3.43
N HIS A 151 16.26 -5.23 4.34
CA HIS A 151 17.45 -6.03 4.03
C HIS A 151 18.50 -5.28 3.16
N LYS A 152 18.76 -4.00 3.48
CA LYS A 152 19.68 -3.10 2.75
C LYS A 152 19.29 -2.83 1.30
N GLN A 153 18.03 -3.05 0.93
CA GLN A 153 17.50 -2.74 -0.39
C GLN A 153 16.43 -1.64 -0.27
N LEU A 154 16.32 -0.80 -1.30
CA LEU A 154 15.27 0.20 -1.43
C LEU A 154 13.97 -0.46 -1.89
N TRP A 155 12.86 -0.14 -1.22
CA TRP A 155 11.51 -0.58 -1.55
C TRP A 155 10.58 0.63 -1.66
N LEU A 156 9.78 0.68 -2.71
CA LEU A 156 8.79 1.73 -2.92
C LEU A 156 7.45 1.25 -2.34
N ILE A 157 6.78 2.14 -1.62
CA ILE A 157 5.44 1.91 -1.08
C ILE A 157 4.53 3.07 -1.47
N ASP A 158 3.25 2.89 -1.12
CA ASP A 158 2.18 3.89 -1.16
C ASP A 158 2.04 4.66 -2.47
N HIS A 159 1.30 4.06 -3.39
CA HIS A 159 0.90 4.65 -4.68
C HIS A 159 -0.58 5.06 -4.67
N GLY A 160 -1.24 5.10 -3.50
CA GLY A 160 -2.67 5.37 -3.37
C GLY A 160 -3.09 6.78 -3.83
N ALA A 161 -2.14 7.72 -3.86
CA ALA A 161 -2.31 9.09 -4.37
C ALA A 161 -1.77 9.28 -5.80
N ALA A 162 -1.33 8.20 -6.46
CA ALA A 162 -0.96 8.22 -7.86
C ALA A 162 -2.19 8.34 -8.77
N LEU A 163 -1.93 8.54 -10.06
CA LEU A 163 -2.95 8.75 -11.09
C LEU A 163 -3.88 9.92 -10.73
N TYR A 164 -3.32 11.00 -10.15
CA TYR A 164 -4.05 12.12 -9.53
C TYR A 164 -5.27 12.61 -10.33
N PHE A 165 -5.18 12.60 -11.66
CA PHE A 165 -6.26 12.96 -12.58
C PHE A 165 -7.58 12.18 -12.36
N HIS A 166 -7.54 10.95 -11.85
CA HIS A 166 -8.76 10.14 -11.63
C HIS A 166 -9.47 10.45 -10.30
N HIS A 167 -8.81 11.16 -9.38
CA HIS A 167 -9.35 11.54 -8.08
C HIS A 167 -10.21 12.82 -8.13
N SER A 168 -10.09 13.61 -9.20
CA SER A 168 -10.55 15.00 -9.28
C SER A 168 -11.61 15.27 -10.36
N TRP A 169 -12.54 14.32 -10.57
CA TRP A 169 -13.66 14.43 -11.52
C TRP A 169 -15.01 14.51 -10.82
#